data_AF-A0A016WEK6-F1
#
_entry.id   AF-A0A016WEK6-F1
#
_cell.length_a   1.000
_cell.length_b   1.000
_cell.length_c   1.000
_cell.angle_alpha   90.00
_cell.angle_beta   90.00
_cell.angle_gamma   90.00
#
_symmetry.space_group_name_H-M   'P 1'
#
loop_
_entity.id
_entity.type
_entity.pdbx_description
1 polymer ?
#
loop_
_entity_poly.entity_id
_entity_poly.type
_entity_poly.pdbx_seq_one_letter_code
_entity_poly.pdbx_strand_id
1 'polypeptide(L)' 'MLDIDLIARAHQVVQDGYEFFANKRLVTIFSAPHYCGQFDNAAAMMNVDEGLVCSFQIMRPTIKANKVVARSS' A
#
# COMPACT_ATOMS: atom_id res chain seq x y z
N MET A 1 -25.46 0.18 -17.90
CA MET A 1 -24.08 -0.08 -17.44
C MET A 1 -23.81 0.84 -16.25
N LEU A 2 -22.93 0.49 -15.31
CA LEU A 2 -22.88 1.11 -13.97
C LEU A 2 -22.26 2.53 -13.89
N ASP A 3 -21.77 3.09 -15.01
CA ASP A 3 -21.15 4.43 -15.08
C ASP A 3 -20.08 4.70 -13.98
N ILE A 4 -19.01 3.89 -14.00
CA ILE A 4 -17.93 3.92 -13.01
C ILE A 4 -16.61 4.32 -13.67
N ASP A 5 -15.96 5.33 -13.11
CA ASP A 5 -14.65 5.84 -13.56
C ASP A 5 -13.48 5.01 -13.02
N LEU A 6 -13.52 4.66 -11.73
CA LEU A 6 -12.44 4.00 -11.01
C LEU A 6 -12.97 2.92 -10.07
N ILE A 7 -12.38 1.73 -10.13
CA ILE A 7 -12.56 0.68 -9.13
C ILE A 7 -11.39 0.76 -8.14
N ALA A 8 -11.67 1.01 -6.87
CA ALA A 8 -10.69 0.91 -5.79
C ALA A 8 -10.84 -0.43 -5.05
N ARG A 9 -9.74 -1.18 -4.92
CA ARG A 9 -9.71 -2.46 -4.19
C ARG A 9 -8.45 -2.61 -3.35
N ALA A 10 -8.42 -3.62 -2.50
CA ALA A 10 -7.24 -3.98 -1.71
C ALA A 10 -6.76 -5.42 -2.04
N HIS A 11 -6.60 -6.28 -1.02
CA HIS A 11 -6.41 -7.73 -1.08
C HIS A 11 -5.10 -8.25 -1.69
N GLN A 12 -4.48 -7.55 -2.65
CA GLN A 12 -3.19 -7.95 -3.23
C GLN A 12 -2.07 -7.04 -2.72
N VAL A 13 -0.97 -7.63 -2.23
CA VAL A 13 0.24 -6.88 -1.87
C VAL A 13 0.85 -6.31 -3.15
N VAL A 14 1.18 -5.01 -3.11
CA VAL A 14 1.85 -4.28 -4.20
C VAL A 14 3.01 -3.49 -3.62
N GLN A 15 4.10 -3.33 -4.39
CA GLN A 15 5.40 -2.89 -3.87
C GLN A 15 5.34 -1.52 -3.19
N ASP A 16 4.71 -0.52 -3.81
CA ASP A 16 4.64 0.85 -3.27
C ASP A 16 3.38 1.10 -2.42
N GLY A 17 2.64 0.04 -2.07
CA GLY A 17 1.39 0.14 -1.32
C GLY A 17 0.20 0.58 -2.17
N TYR A 18 0.40 1.03 -3.41
CA TYR A 18 -0.66 1.19 -4.40
C TYR A 18 -0.17 0.84 -5.81
N GLU A 19 -1.08 0.43 -6.70
CA GLU A 19 -0.77 0.19 -8.11
C GLU A 19 -2.00 0.37 -8.98
N PHE A 20 -1.85 1.03 -10.12
CA PHE A 20 -2.91 1.20 -11.12
C PHE A 20 -2.86 0.14 -12.21
N PHE A 21 -4.03 -0.33 -12.61
CA PHE A 21 -4.25 -1.30 -13.69
C PHE A 21 -5.31 -0.79 -14.66
N ALA A 22 -5.49 -1.50 -15.78
CA ALA A 22 -6.54 -1.25 -16.76
C ALA A 22 -6.64 0.22 -17.18
N ASN A 23 -5.51 0.81 -17.63
CA ASN A 23 -5.40 2.22 -18.00
C ASN A 23 -5.84 3.18 -16.88
N LYS A 24 -5.41 2.88 -15.64
CA LYS A 24 -5.74 3.64 -14.41
C LYS A 24 -7.22 3.63 -14.01
N ARG A 25 -8.01 2.68 -14.51
CA ARG A 25 -9.42 2.48 -14.12
C ARG A 25 -9.62 1.50 -12.98
N LEU A 26 -8.54 0.86 -12.53
CA LEU A 26 -8.52 0.00 -11.35
C LEU A 26 -7.30 0.40 -10.52
N VAL A 27 -7.47 0.61 -9.22
CA VAL A 27 -6.38 0.80 -8.28
C VAL A 27 -6.44 -0.27 -7.20
N THR A 28 -5.29 -0.89 -6.94
CA THR A 28 -5.07 -1.70 -5.75
C THR A 28 -4.40 -0.84 -4.70
N ILE A 29 -4.89 -0.87 -3.46
CA ILE A 29 -4.33 -0.17 -2.29
C ILE A 29 -4.04 -1.21 -1.22
N PHE A 30 -2.84 -1.17 -0.66
CA PHE A 30 -2.37 -2.06 0.40
C PHE A 30 -1.79 -1.24 1.55
N SER A 31 -2.32 -1.40 2.76
CA SER A 31 -2.04 -0.48 3.88
C SER A 31 -1.21 -1.09 5.01
N ALA A 32 -0.67 -2.30 4.82
CA ALA A 32 0.27 -2.91 5.76
C ALA A 32 1.70 -2.88 5.18
N PRO A 33 2.62 -2.05 5.71
CA PRO A 33 4.00 -2.05 5.26
C PRO A 33 4.69 -3.31 5.78
N HIS A 34 5.71 -3.78 5.05
CA HIS A 34 6.48 -4.97 5.41
C HIS A 34 5.59 -6.19 5.68
N TYR A 35 4.66 -6.47 4.77
CA TYR A 35 3.61 -7.46 5.00
C TYR A 35 4.20 -8.82 5.39
N CYS A 36 3.66 -9.42 6.45
CA CYS A 36 4.13 -10.66 7.06
C CYS A 36 5.63 -10.72 7.42
N GLY A 37 6.35 -9.59 7.42
CA GLY A 37 7.80 -9.58 7.58
C GLY A 37 8.58 -10.19 6.42
N GLN A 38 7.92 -10.49 5.31
CA GLN A 38 8.48 -11.21 4.16
C GLN A 38 8.64 -10.31 2.93
N PHE A 39 7.77 -9.30 2.81
CA PHE A 39 7.80 -8.35 1.71
C PHE A 39 8.45 -7.04 2.15
N ASP A 40 9.16 -6.36 1.26
CA ASP A 40 9.67 -5.00 1.51
C ASP A 40 8.69 -3.93 0.97
N ASN A 41 7.39 -4.25 0.97
CA ASN A 41 6.38 -3.37 0.42
C ASN A 41 6.13 -2.16 1.34
N ALA A 42 5.86 -1.01 0.74
CA ALA A 42 5.27 0.11 1.44
C ALA A 42 3.77 -0.12 1.68
N ALA A 43 3.20 0.65 2.59
CA ALA A 43 1.77 0.85 2.70
C ALA A 43 1.36 2.14 2.00
N ALA A 44 0.12 2.20 1.50
CA ALA A 44 -0.48 3.42 1.02
C ALA A 44 -1.88 3.65 1.61
N MET A 45 -2.25 4.92 1.64
CA MET A 45 -3.61 5.41 1.85
C MET A 45 -3.98 6.30 0.66
N MET A 46 -5.16 6.08 0.07
CA MET A 46 -5.69 6.95 -0.98
C MET A 46 -6.61 7.99 -0.35
N ASN A 47 -6.33 9.26 -0.61
CA ASN A 47 -7.19 10.38 -0.24
C ASN A 47 -7.94 10.88 -1.47
N VAL A 48 -9.26 11.03 -1.37
CA VAL A 48 -10.14 11.51 -2.44
C VAL A 48 -10.75 12.81 -1.96
N ASP A 49 -10.53 13.90 -2.70
CA ASP A 49 -11.08 15.22 -2.36
C ASP A 49 -12.46 15.47 -3.00
N GLU A 50 -13.02 16.65 -2.77
CA GLU A 50 -14.33 17.07 -3.32
C GLU A 50 -14.35 17.12 -4.85
N GLY A 51 -13.18 17.29 -5.49
CA GLY A 51 -13.01 17.27 -6.94
C GLY A 51 -12.75 15.86 -7.49
N LEU A 52 -12.89 14.82 -6.67
CA LEU A 52 -12.58 13.42 -6.99
C LEU A 52 -11.12 13.19 -7.37
N VAL A 53 -10.22 14.11 -7.01
CA VAL A 53 -8.78 13.93 -7.23
C VAL A 53 -8.26 12.91 -6.23
N CYS A 54 -7.70 11.82 -6.75
CA CYS A 54 -7.08 10.77 -5.96
C CYS A 54 -5.59 11.07 -5.73
N SER A 55 -5.19 11.22 -4.48
CA SER A 55 -3.79 11.36 -4.04
C SER A 55 -3.41 10.22 -3.10
N PHE A 56 -2.11 9.95 -2.95
CA PHE A 56 -1.62 8.82 -2.15
C PHE A 56 -0.62 9.27 -1.10
N GLN A 57 -0.82 8.84 0.14
CA GLN A 57 0.17 8.93 1.21
C GLN A 57 0.86 7.58 1.35
N ILE A 58 2.20 7.57 1.23
CA ILE A 58 3.01 6.36 1.24
C ILE A 58 3.76 6.24 2.56
N MET A 59 3.62 5.09 3.22
CA MET A 59 4.27 4.75 4.48
C MET A 59 5.24 3.60 4.24
N ARG A 60 6.53 3.89 4.23
CA ARG A 60 7.57 2.86 4.10
C ARG A 60 7.79 2.14 5.44
N PRO A 61 8.19 0.86 5.44
CA PRO A 61 8.58 0.16 6.65
C PRO A 61 9.62 0.96 7.44
N THR A 62 9.38 1.16 8.74
CA THR A 62 10.46 1.54 9.65
C THR A 62 11.03 0.27 10.23
N ILE A 63 12.17 -0.19 9.70
CA ILE A 63 12.94 -1.26 10.33
C ILE A 63 13.42 -0.70 11.68
N LYS A 64 12.64 -0.91 12.75
CA LYS A 64 13.21 -0.82 14.10
C LYS A 64 14.12 -2.03 14.23
N ALA A 65 15.42 -1.82 14.03
CA ALA A 65 16.42 -2.79 14.37
C ALA A 65 16.33 -3.06 15.88
N ASN A 66 15.50 -4.01 16.28
CA ASN A 66 15.64 -4.65 17.56
C ASN A 66 17.00 -5.34 17.48
N LYS A 67 18.04 -4.74 18.08
CA LYS A 67 19.27 -5.44 18.41
C LYS A 67 18.85 -6.64 19.24
N VAL A 68 18.71 -7.80 18.62
CA VAL A 68 18.70 -9.08 19.32
C VAL A 68 20.07 -9.14 19.97
N VAL A 69 20.15 -8.77 21.24
CA VAL A 69 21.31 -9.07 22.08
C VAL A 69 21.36 -10.60 22.09
N ALA A 70 22.23 -11.15 21.25
CA ALA A 70 22.56 -12.56 21.28
C ALA A 70 23.06 -12.86 22.70
N ARG A 71 22.22 -13.50 23.50
CA ARG A 71 22.68 -14.19 24.70
C ARG A 71 23.44 -15.41 24.20
N SER A 72 24.75 -15.27 24.10
CA SER A 72 25.67 -16.40 24.06
C SER A 72 25.38 -17.29 25.27
N SER A 73 24.97 -18.53 25.01
CA SER A 73 25.09 -19.66 25.95
C SER A 73 26.16 -20.59 25.42
#